data_AF-A0AA46DFM9-F1
#
_entry.id   AF-A0AA46DFM9-F1
#
_cell.length_a   1.000
_cell.length_b   1.000
_cell.length_c   1.000
_cell.angle_alpha   90.00
_cell.angle_beta   90.00
_cell.angle_gamma   90.00
#
_symmetry.space_group_name_H-M   'P 1'
#
loop_
_entity.id
_entity.type
_entity.pdbx_description
1 polymer ?
#
loop_
_entity_poly.entity_id
_entity_poly.type
_entity_poly.pdbx_seq_one_letter_code
_entity_poly.pdbx_strand_id
1 'polypeptide(L)'
;MLNRLWLAPRPELADFAERGVAILKADPSVPIAALTWGMAIATYPFFGKVAELVGRLSALQGDCASAEVHRRMSEAYGEREGTYRMTNMVLQSQASWGAIERVEKGKRLVRMKPIVVSDEQAVAWLVEAALRYVGKAVSVSALSSQVVLYPFVLDQPLGYLVSKSPNLAVHSQGSSSQVVSLKASE
;
A
#
# COMPACT_ATOMS: atom_id res chain seq x y z
N MET A 1 3.88 -7.97 -13.65
CA MET A 1 2.92 -7.37 -12.68
C MET A 1 2.27 -6.11 -13.25
N LEU A 2 3.05 -5.16 -13.77
CA LEU A 2 2.57 -3.85 -14.25
C LEU A 2 1.44 -3.86 -15.31
N ASN A 3 1.50 -4.71 -16.34
CA ASN A 3 0.46 -4.70 -17.39
C ASN A 3 -0.95 -4.98 -16.84
N ARG A 4 -1.11 -5.87 -15.85
CA ARG A 4 -2.41 -6.17 -15.23
C ARG A 4 -2.83 -5.16 -14.17
N LEU A 5 -1.94 -4.26 -13.74
CA LEU A 5 -2.32 -3.22 -12.77
C LEU A 5 -3.17 -2.15 -13.45
N TRP A 6 -2.74 -1.66 -14.61
CA TRP A 6 -3.37 -0.49 -15.25
C TRP A 6 -4.01 -0.77 -16.61
N LEU A 7 -3.51 -1.73 -17.40
CA LEU A 7 -3.99 -1.94 -18.79
C LEU A 7 -5.22 -2.86 -18.88
N ALA A 8 -5.42 -3.71 -17.88
CA ALA A 8 -6.56 -4.61 -17.78
C ALA A 8 -6.87 -4.88 -16.30
N PRO A 9 -7.33 -3.85 -15.55
CA PRO A 9 -7.72 -4.03 -14.16
C PRO A 9 -8.87 -5.04 -14.07
N ARG A 10 -8.97 -5.72 -12.93
CA ARG A 10 -10.13 -6.57 -12.68
C ARG A 10 -11.41 -5.72 -12.67
N PRO A 11 -12.57 -6.23 -13.11
CA PRO A 11 -13.80 -5.44 -13.18
C PRO A 11 -14.13 -4.72 -11.86
N GLU A 12 -13.93 -5.38 -10.72
CA GLU A 12 -14.16 -4.81 -9.39
C GLU A 12 -13.18 -3.70 -8.97
N LEU A 13 -12.10 -3.50 -9.72
CA LEU A 13 -11.09 -2.46 -9.54
C LEU A 13 -11.05 -1.45 -10.70
N ALA A 14 -11.94 -1.56 -11.70
CA ALA A 14 -11.91 -0.70 -12.88
C ALA A 14 -12.10 0.78 -12.51
N ASP A 15 -13.17 1.11 -11.77
CA ASP A 15 -13.41 2.46 -11.23
C ASP A 15 -12.21 2.96 -10.40
N PHE A 16 -11.71 2.10 -9.51
CA PHE A 16 -10.57 2.45 -8.64
C PHE A 16 -9.32 2.80 -9.46
N ALA A 17 -9.04 2.04 -10.52
CA ALA A 17 -7.94 2.30 -11.44
C ALA A 17 -8.16 3.58 -12.24
N GLU A 18 -9.36 3.81 -12.79
CA GLU A 18 -9.67 5.01 -13.56
C GLU A 18 -9.50 6.29 -12.72
N ARG A 19 -9.96 6.27 -11.46
CA ARG A 19 -9.74 7.38 -10.52
C ARG A 19 -8.26 7.61 -10.24
N GLY A 20 -7.48 6.55 -10.09
CA GLY A 20 -6.02 6.66 -9.92
C GLY A 20 -5.34 7.34 -11.13
N VAL A 21 -5.76 6.99 -12.35
CA VAL A 21 -5.27 7.63 -13.58
C VAL A 21 -5.71 9.09 -13.66
N ALA A 22 -6.96 9.40 -13.28
CA ALA A 22 -7.49 10.75 -13.27
C ALA A 22 -6.71 11.67 -12.30
N ILE A 23 -6.34 11.17 -11.12
CA ILE A 23 -5.51 11.90 -10.14
C ILE A 23 -4.17 12.32 -10.78
N LEU A 24 -3.45 11.38 -11.40
CA LEU A 24 -2.16 11.69 -12.04
C LEU A 24 -2.29 12.66 -13.22
N LYS A 25 -3.40 12.60 -13.96
CA LYS A 25 -3.67 13.54 -15.07
C LYS A 25 -3.98 14.94 -14.54
N ALA A 26 -4.69 15.04 -13.42
CA ALA A 26 -5.04 16.31 -12.80
C ALA A 26 -3.83 16.97 -12.13
N ASP A 27 -2.98 16.17 -11.46
CA ASP A 27 -1.73 16.63 -10.86
C ASP A 27 -0.58 15.66 -11.18
N PRO A 28 0.24 15.98 -12.20
CA PRO A 28 1.43 15.20 -12.55
C PRO A 28 2.53 15.20 -11.47
N SER A 29 2.43 16.04 -10.43
CA SER A 29 3.38 16.03 -9.31
C SER A 29 3.13 14.89 -8.32
N VAL A 30 1.94 14.27 -8.36
CA VAL A 30 1.60 13.11 -7.53
C VAL A 30 2.60 11.98 -7.80
N PRO A 31 3.22 11.40 -6.74
CA PRO A 31 4.18 10.32 -6.95
C PRO A 31 3.56 9.11 -7.65
N ILE A 32 4.02 8.80 -8.86
CA ILE A 32 3.57 7.61 -9.62
C ILE A 32 3.77 6.32 -8.80
N ALA A 33 4.81 6.28 -7.97
CA ALA A 33 5.07 5.19 -7.03
C ALA A 33 3.89 4.97 -6.06
N ALA A 34 3.27 6.04 -5.55
CA ALA A 34 2.11 5.95 -4.65
C ALA A 34 0.91 5.29 -5.35
N LEU A 35 0.58 5.79 -6.55
CA LEU A 35 -0.54 5.25 -7.32
C LEU A 35 -0.30 3.79 -7.72
N THR A 36 0.91 3.48 -8.19
CA THR A 36 1.25 2.10 -8.59
C THR A 36 1.25 1.14 -7.39
N TRP A 37 1.69 1.62 -6.22
CA TRP A 37 1.65 0.84 -4.98
C TRP A 37 0.22 0.57 -4.51
N GLY A 38 -0.65 1.59 -4.52
CA GLY A 38 -2.06 1.44 -4.17
C GLY A 38 -2.76 0.42 -5.07
N MET A 39 -2.51 0.47 -6.39
CA MET A 39 -3.02 -0.55 -7.31
C MET A 39 -2.46 -1.94 -6.98
N ALA A 40 -1.17 -2.04 -6.65
CA ALA A 40 -0.53 -3.31 -6.33
C ALA A 40 -1.12 -3.96 -5.07
N ILE A 41 -1.33 -3.21 -3.99
CA ILE A 41 -1.88 -3.75 -2.73
C ILE A 41 -3.37 -4.09 -2.86
N ALA A 42 -4.13 -3.31 -3.64
CA ALA A 42 -5.55 -3.58 -3.90
C ALA A 42 -5.73 -4.81 -4.81
N THR A 43 -4.82 -5.06 -5.75
CA THR A 43 -4.93 -6.17 -6.72
C THR A 43 -4.31 -7.47 -6.22
N TYR A 44 -3.20 -7.38 -5.47
CA TYR A 44 -2.36 -8.53 -5.13
C TYR A 44 -2.04 -8.57 -3.62
N PRO A 45 -2.81 -9.34 -2.83
CA PRO A 45 -2.55 -9.50 -1.39
C PRO A 45 -1.13 -9.98 -1.07
N PHE A 46 -0.51 -10.76 -1.96
CA PHE A 46 0.88 -11.19 -1.83
C PHE A 46 1.85 -9.99 -1.83
N PHE A 47 1.65 -8.99 -2.71
CA PHE A 47 2.45 -7.78 -2.72
C PHE A 47 2.28 -7.03 -1.39
N GLY A 48 1.03 -6.86 -0.95
CA GLY A 48 0.72 -6.21 0.33
C GLY A 48 1.37 -6.91 1.53
N LYS A 49 1.41 -8.26 1.56
CA LYS A 49 2.09 -8.96 2.64
C LYS A 49 3.60 -8.71 2.65
N VAL A 50 4.26 -8.71 1.48
CA VAL A 50 5.70 -8.36 1.41
C VAL A 50 5.93 -6.92 1.88
N ALA A 51 5.09 -5.98 1.47
CA ALA A 51 5.11 -4.59 1.94
C ALA A 51 4.98 -4.48 3.47
N GLU A 52 4.02 -5.20 4.08
CA GLU A 52 3.88 -5.24 5.53
C GLU A 52 5.13 -5.79 6.23
N LEU A 53 5.72 -6.87 5.72
CA LEU A 53 6.89 -7.50 6.31
C LEU A 53 8.11 -6.58 6.24
N VAL A 54 8.39 -6.01 5.06
CA VAL A 54 9.50 -5.07 4.87
C VAL A 54 9.30 -3.83 5.72
N GLY A 55 8.11 -3.23 5.69
CA GLY A 55 7.78 -2.04 6.46
C GLY A 55 7.92 -2.26 7.96
N ARG A 56 7.49 -3.43 8.47
CA ARG A 56 7.59 -3.78 9.89
C ARG A 56 9.02 -4.07 10.32
N LEU A 57 9.75 -4.89 9.56
CA LEU A 57 11.11 -5.30 9.90
C LEU A 57 12.09 -4.12 9.83
N SER A 58 11.89 -3.18 8.90
CA SER A 58 12.74 -2.00 8.74
C SER A 58 12.32 -0.80 9.60
N ALA A 59 11.20 -0.88 10.33
CA ALA A 59 10.64 0.28 11.05
C ALA A 59 11.59 0.86 12.11
N LEU A 60 12.37 0.01 12.80
CA LEU A 60 13.22 0.43 13.91
C LEU A 60 14.63 0.84 13.48
N GLN A 61 15.26 0.02 12.63
CA GLN A 61 16.67 0.20 12.25
C GLN A 61 16.85 0.85 10.88
N GLY A 62 15.76 1.06 10.14
CA GLY A 62 15.83 1.56 8.77
C GLY A 62 16.31 0.52 7.76
N ASP A 63 16.49 -0.74 8.14
CA ASP A 63 16.86 -1.83 7.24
C ASP A 63 16.40 -3.19 7.77
N CYS A 64 16.46 -4.22 6.92
CA CYS A 64 16.21 -5.60 7.34
C CYS A 64 16.92 -6.63 6.46
N ALA A 65 17.05 -7.86 6.97
CA ALA A 65 17.58 -8.97 6.20
C ALA A 65 16.54 -9.49 5.20
N SER A 66 16.93 -9.61 3.93
CA SER A 66 16.11 -10.19 2.85
C SER A 66 15.70 -11.64 3.18
N ALA A 67 16.60 -12.40 3.81
CA ALA A 67 16.34 -13.77 4.26
C ALA A 67 15.18 -13.86 5.26
N GLU A 68 15.03 -12.86 6.16
CA GLU A 68 13.93 -12.83 7.13
C GLU A 68 12.58 -12.56 6.45
N VAL A 69 12.55 -11.71 5.42
CA VAL A 69 11.34 -11.49 4.60
C VAL A 69 10.94 -12.80 3.90
N HIS A 70 11.89 -13.48 3.26
CA HIS A 70 11.64 -14.76 2.59
C HIS A 70 11.14 -15.83 3.55
N ARG A 71 11.78 -15.96 4.73
CA ARG A 71 11.37 -16.91 5.77
C ARG A 71 9.91 -16.69 6.19
N ARG A 72 9.51 -15.46 6.48
CA ARG A 72 8.11 -15.12 6.86
C ARG A 72 7.12 -15.28 5.71
N MET A 73 7.53 -15.03 4.47
CA MET A 73 6.69 -15.30 3.30
C MET A 73 6.46 -16.80 3.11
N SER A 74 7.49 -17.63 3.33
CA SER A 74 7.36 -19.09 3.31
C SER A 74 6.44 -19.61 4.42
N GLU A 75 6.48 -19.02 5.63
CA GLU A 75 5.55 -19.38 6.71
C GLU A 75 4.09 -19.05 6.34
N ALA A 76 3.85 -17.92 5.68
CA ALA A 76 2.51 -17.46 5.35
C ALA A 76 1.91 -18.11 4.08
N TYR A 77 2.75 -18.44 3.09
CA TYR A 77 2.31 -18.93 1.77
C TYR A 77 2.85 -20.33 1.40
N GLY A 78 3.59 -20.95 2.30
CA GLY A 78 4.22 -22.25 2.10
C GLY A 78 5.61 -22.17 1.44
N GLU A 79 6.46 -23.14 1.77
CA GLU A 79 7.79 -23.31 1.19
C GLU A 79 7.69 -23.88 -0.23
N ARG A 80 7.73 -23.00 -1.22
CA ARG A 80 7.75 -23.36 -2.65
C ARG A 80 8.71 -22.44 -3.39
N GLU A 81 9.39 -22.95 -4.41
CA GLU A 81 10.27 -22.16 -5.28
C GLU A 81 9.53 -20.93 -5.87
N GLY A 82 8.23 -21.08 -6.16
CA GLY A 82 7.36 -20.00 -6.61
C GLY A 82 7.21 -18.86 -5.59
N THR A 83 7.12 -19.15 -4.29
CA THR A 83 7.00 -18.14 -3.22
C THR A 83 8.27 -17.31 -3.13
N TYR A 84 9.44 -17.97 -3.16
CA TYR A 84 10.74 -17.28 -3.13
C TYR A 84 10.93 -16.38 -4.36
N ARG A 85 10.64 -16.90 -5.55
CA ARG A 85 10.74 -16.15 -6.80
C ARG A 85 9.81 -14.94 -6.80
N MET A 86 8.54 -15.11 -6.42
CA MET A 86 7.56 -14.03 -6.37
C MET A 86 7.93 -12.97 -5.33
N THR A 87 8.43 -13.38 -4.15
CA THR A 87 8.91 -12.45 -3.12
C THR A 87 10.06 -11.60 -3.65
N ASN A 88 11.03 -12.20 -4.34
CA ASN A 88 12.12 -11.45 -4.97
C ASN A 88 11.64 -10.48 -6.05
N MET A 89 10.64 -10.84 -6.86
CA MET A 89 10.05 -9.93 -7.86
C MET A 89 9.35 -8.74 -7.20
N VAL A 90 8.67 -8.95 -6.08
CA VAL A 90 8.05 -7.87 -5.31
C VAL A 90 9.11 -6.96 -4.70
N LEU A 91 10.14 -7.51 -4.06
CA LEU A 91 11.25 -6.73 -3.50
C LEU A 91 11.96 -5.90 -4.58
N GLN A 92 12.15 -6.45 -5.78
CA GLN A 92 12.69 -5.71 -6.91
C GLN A 92 11.76 -4.56 -7.32
N SER A 93 10.45 -4.78 -7.36
CA SER A 93 9.47 -3.73 -7.68
C SER A 93 9.48 -2.61 -6.64
N GLN A 94 9.49 -2.97 -5.34
CA GLN A 94 9.60 -1.99 -4.25
C GLN A 94 10.90 -1.18 -4.33
N ALA A 95 12.01 -1.81 -4.75
CA ALA A 95 13.26 -1.11 -4.98
C ALA A 95 13.18 -0.14 -6.17
N SER A 96 12.65 -0.60 -7.30
CA SER A 96 12.45 0.23 -8.50
C SER A 96 11.51 1.42 -8.25
N TRP A 97 10.60 1.32 -7.28
CA TRP A 97 9.69 2.41 -6.89
C TRP A 97 10.25 3.29 -5.76
N GLY A 98 11.51 3.09 -5.38
CA GLY A 98 12.18 3.94 -4.41
C GLY A 98 11.75 3.69 -2.96
N ALA A 99 11.12 2.56 -2.65
CA ALA A 99 10.81 2.21 -1.28
C ALA A 99 12.02 1.64 -0.54
N ILE A 100 12.84 0.81 -1.21
CA ILE A 100 14.01 0.19 -0.60
C ILE A 100 15.22 0.22 -1.53
N GLU A 101 16.41 0.13 -0.95
CA GLU A 101 17.64 -0.20 -1.67
C GLU A 101 18.08 -1.62 -1.31
N ARG A 102 18.54 -2.39 -2.30
CA ARG A 102 19.05 -3.74 -2.09
C ARG A 102 20.57 -3.69 -2.04
N VAL A 103 21.15 -3.81 -0.84
CA VAL A 103 22.60 -3.75 -0.62
C VAL A 103 23.16 -5.16 -0.31
N GLU A 104 24.48 -5.28 -0.23
CA GLU A 104 25.16 -6.55 0.07
C GLU A 104 24.74 -7.69 -0.88
N LYS A 105 24.69 -7.40 -2.19
CA LYS A 105 24.19 -8.34 -3.22
C LYS A 105 22.74 -8.81 -2.95
N GLY A 106 21.93 -7.93 -2.38
CA GLY A 106 20.51 -8.18 -2.08
C GLY A 106 20.24 -8.93 -0.78
N LYS A 107 21.25 -9.12 0.08
CA LYS A 107 21.10 -9.74 1.40
C LYS A 107 20.44 -8.81 2.41
N ARG A 108 20.64 -7.49 2.28
CA ARG A 108 19.99 -6.47 3.11
C ARG A 108 19.15 -5.53 2.28
N LEU A 109 18.03 -5.10 2.87
CA LEU A 109 17.07 -4.18 2.30
C LEU A 109 17.09 -2.92 3.17
N VAL A 110 17.56 -1.80 2.63
CA VAL A 110 17.63 -0.52 3.34
C VAL A 110 16.41 0.31 2.97
N ARG A 111 15.74 0.88 3.96
CA ARG A 111 14.58 1.77 3.81
C ARG A 111 15.03 3.06 3.15
N MET A 112 14.40 3.45 2.05
CA MET A 112 14.65 4.74 1.42
C MET A 112 13.94 5.86 2.17
N LYS A 113 14.23 7.12 1.79
CA LYS A 113 13.54 8.28 2.34
C LYS A 113 12.03 8.13 2.12
N PRO A 114 11.18 8.46 3.12
CA PRO A 114 9.74 8.40 2.95
C PRO A 114 9.26 9.28 1.79
N ILE A 115 8.24 8.80 1.08
CA ILE A 115 7.64 9.53 -0.04
C ILE A 115 6.41 10.27 0.49
N VAL A 116 6.48 11.60 0.51
CA VAL A 116 5.36 12.42 0.97
C VAL A 116 4.28 12.45 -0.10
N VAL A 117 3.03 12.23 0.31
CA VAL A 117 1.85 12.35 -0.53
C VAL A 117 0.96 13.42 0.11
N SER A 118 0.91 14.59 -0.52
CA SER A 118 0.16 15.75 -0.03
C SER A 118 -1.07 16.07 -0.88
N ASP A 119 -1.29 15.45 -2.05
CA ASP A 119 -2.53 15.66 -2.79
C ASP A 119 -3.72 14.96 -2.08
N GLU A 120 -4.80 15.70 -1.85
CA GLU A 120 -5.96 15.20 -1.11
C GLU A 120 -6.59 13.97 -1.77
N GLN A 121 -6.71 13.99 -3.11
CA GLN A 121 -7.33 12.88 -3.84
C GLN A 121 -6.43 11.64 -3.80
N ALA A 122 -5.11 11.82 -3.97
CA ALA A 122 -4.13 10.75 -3.87
C ALA A 122 -4.09 10.12 -2.48
N VAL A 123 -4.16 10.93 -1.40
CA VAL A 123 -4.20 10.41 -0.04
C VAL A 123 -5.49 9.64 0.22
N ALA A 124 -6.65 10.18 -0.17
CA ALA A 124 -7.94 9.49 0.01
C ALA A 124 -7.97 8.17 -0.76
N TRP A 125 -7.42 8.16 -1.98
CA TRP A 125 -7.30 6.99 -2.84
C TRP A 125 -6.34 5.93 -2.28
N LEU A 126 -5.21 6.34 -1.69
CA LEU A 126 -4.30 5.42 -0.99
C LEU A 126 -4.93 4.81 0.27
N VAL A 127 -5.70 5.59 1.02
CA VAL A 127 -6.47 5.07 2.16
C VAL A 127 -7.47 4.01 1.70
N GLU A 128 -8.17 4.26 0.59
CA GLU A 128 -9.05 3.26 -0.03
C GLU A 128 -8.28 2.00 -0.43
N ALA A 129 -7.09 2.13 -1.01
CA ALA A 129 -6.21 1.01 -1.37
C ALA A 129 -5.85 0.15 -0.14
N ALA A 130 -5.49 0.80 0.98
CA ALA A 130 -5.19 0.13 2.23
C ALA A 130 -6.42 -0.60 2.79
N LEU A 131 -7.60 0.03 2.75
CA LEU A 131 -8.86 -0.61 3.20
C LEU A 131 -9.24 -1.81 2.35
N ARG A 132 -9.06 -1.73 1.02
CA ARG A 132 -9.23 -2.87 0.09
C ARG A 132 -8.30 -4.02 0.44
N TYR A 133 -7.03 -3.73 0.75
CA TYR A 133 -6.08 -4.74 1.19
C TYR A 133 -6.44 -5.37 2.55
N VAL A 134 -6.79 -4.54 3.53
CA VAL A 134 -7.13 -4.98 4.90
C VAL A 134 -8.44 -5.77 4.92
N GLY A 135 -9.39 -5.46 4.03
CA GLY A 135 -10.66 -6.18 3.87
C GLY A 135 -11.66 -5.96 5.00
N LYS A 136 -11.44 -4.97 5.86
CA LYS A 136 -12.34 -4.59 6.96
C LYS A 136 -12.18 -3.12 7.35
N ALA A 137 -13.10 -2.63 8.17
CA ALA A 137 -13.02 -1.29 8.73
C ALA A 137 -11.75 -1.09 9.57
N VAL A 138 -11.15 0.09 9.49
CA VAL A 138 -9.94 0.50 10.21
C VAL A 138 -10.22 1.77 11.01
N SER A 139 -9.68 1.88 12.22
CA SER A 139 -9.81 3.11 13.00
C SER A 139 -9.17 4.29 12.26
N VAL A 140 -9.83 5.45 12.26
CA VAL A 140 -9.32 6.67 11.62
C VAL A 140 -7.95 7.05 12.18
N SER A 141 -7.71 6.87 13.48
CA SER A 141 -6.43 7.15 14.13
C SER A 141 -5.31 6.18 13.74
N ALA A 142 -5.65 5.01 13.18
CA ALA A 142 -4.69 3.99 12.78
C ALA A 142 -4.34 4.05 11.28
N LEU A 143 -4.98 4.92 10.50
CA LEU A 143 -4.80 5.01 9.04
C LEU A 143 -3.37 5.35 8.63
N SER A 144 -2.77 6.38 9.24
CA SER A 144 -1.39 6.80 8.95
C SER A 144 -0.35 5.74 9.36
N SER A 145 -0.71 4.85 10.29
CA SER A 145 0.16 3.77 10.78
C SER A 145 -0.02 2.44 10.04
N GLN A 146 -0.85 2.39 8.99
CA GLN A 146 -1.01 1.15 8.21
C GLN A 146 0.32 0.77 7.53
N VAL A 147 0.94 -0.30 8.01
CA VAL A 147 2.29 -0.71 7.57
C VAL A 147 2.33 -1.02 6.06
N VAL A 148 1.21 -1.46 5.48
CA VAL A 148 1.10 -1.72 4.04
C VAL A 148 1.29 -0.46 3.18
N LEU A 149 1.08 0.73 3.75
CA LEU A 149 1.29 2.03 3.10
C LEU A 149 2.73 2.53 3.20
N TYR A 150 3.63 1.80 3.83
CA TYR A 150 5.06 2.01 3.63
C TYR A 150 5.39 2.10 2.13
N PRO A 151 6.24 3.02 1.64
CA PRO A 151 7.03 4.04 2.35
C PRO A 151 6.36 5.42 2.44
N PHE A 152 5.05 5.52 2.20
CA PHE A 152 4.37 6.80 2.03
C PHE A 152 4.04 7.47 3.36
N VAL A 153 4.19 8.80 3.38
CA VAL A 153 3.70 9.67 4.46
C VAL A 153 2.48 10.41 3.92
N LEU A 154 1.34 10.19 4.54
CA LEU A 154 0.08 10.85 4.19
C LEU A 154 0.03 12.21 4.87
N ASP A 155 0.25 13.28 4.12
CA ASP A 155 0.36 14.64 4.62
C ASP A 155 -0.98 15.39 4.48
N GLN A 156 -2.01 14.86 5.15
CA GLN A 156 -3.37 15.39 5.11
C GLN A 156 -4.11 15.13 6.43
N PRO A 157 -5.10 15.95 6.83
CA PRO A 157 -5.93 15.70 8.00
C PRO A 157 -6.90 14.55 7.71
N LEU A 158 -6.44 13.32 7.95
CA LEU A 158 -7.11 12.09 7.52
C LEU A 158 -8.57 12.00 7.97
N GLY A 159 -8.90 12.43 9.19
CA GLY A 159 -10.29 12.40 9.69
C GLY A 159 -11.24 13.27 8.86
N TYR A 160 -10.80 14.47 8.49
CA TYR A 160 -11.59 15.34 7.62
C TYR A 160 -11.67 14.75 6.20
N LEU A 161 -10.54 14.31 5.67
CA LEU A 161 -10.45 13.78 4.31
C LEU A 161 -11.34 12.54 4.09
N VAL A 162 -11.29 11.56 5.00
CA VAL A 162 -12.12 10.35 4.88
C VAL A 162 -13.61 10.65 5.07
N SER A 163 -13.96 11.70 5.84
CA SER A 163 -15.36 12.12 6.02
C SER A 163 -15.96 12.75 4.75
N LYS A 164 -15.12 13.33 3.89
CA LYS A 164 -15.51 13.95 2.61
C LYS A 164 -15.40 13.00 1.42
N SER A 165 -14.73 11.86 1.57
CA SER A 165 -14.47 10.95 0.45
C SER A 165 -15.76 10.28 -0.04
N PRO A 166 -16.05 10.32 -1.35
CA PRO A 166 -17.25 9.70 -1.89
C PRO A 166 -17.23 8.17 -1.83
N ASN A 167 -16.05 7.54 -1.68
CA ASN A 167 -15.87 6.08 -1.72
C ASN A 167 -15.65 5.43 -0.34
N LEU A 168 -15.60 6.25 0.72
CA LEU A 168 -15.36 5.80 2.09
C LEU A 168 -16.56 6.10 2.96
N ALA A 169 -16.83 5.23 3.93
CA ALA A 169 -17.87 5.42 4.94
C ALA A 169 -17.21 5.51 6.31
N VAL A 170 -17.57 6.56 7.07
CA VAL A 170 -17.11 6.75 8.45
C VAL A 170 -18.25 6.38 9.38
N HIS A 171 -17.95 5.51 10.35
CA HIS A 171 -18.89 5.02 11.35
C HIS A 171 -18.35 5.31 12.75
N SER A 172 -19.24 5.65 13.68
CA SER A 172 -18.88 5.72 15.10
C SER A 172 -18.78 4.31 15.69
N GLN A 173 -17.69 4.03 16.38
CA GLN A 173 -17.50 2.84 17.19
C GLN A 173 -17.42 3.27 18.66
N GLY A 174 -18.54 3.16 19.37
CA GLY A 174 -18.66 3.66 20.75
C GLY A 174 -18.71 5.19 20.84
N SER A 175 -18.34 5.73 22.00
CA SER A 175 -18.53 7.15 22.35
C SER A 175 -17.46 8.10 21.80
N SER A 176 -16.27 7.61 21.42
CA SER A 176 -15.16 8.48 21.03
C SER A 176 -14.27 7.95 19.89
N SER A 177 -14.54 6.77 19.34
CA SER A 177 -13.71 6.20 18.27
C SER A 177 -14.48 6.15 16.96
N GLN A 178 -13.80 6.51 15.87
CA GLN A 178 -14.34 6.43 14.52
C GLN A 178 -13.58 5.39 13.73
N VAL A 179 -14.31 4.62 12.94
CA VAL A 179 -13.76 3.68 11.97
C VAL A 179 -14.17 4.09 10.57
N VAL A 180 -13.30 3.82 9.61
CA VAL A 180 -13.56 4.01 8.19
C VAL A 180 -13.56 2.66 7.49
N SER A 181 -14.52 2.47 6.58
CA SER A 181 -14.60 1.32 5.68
C SER A 181 -14.79 1.78 4.25
N LEU A 182 -14.66 0.86 3.30
CA LEU A 182 -15.16 1.08 1.94
C LEU A 182 -16.68 1.24 2.01
N LYS A 183 -17.24 2.12 1.17
CA LYS A 183 -18.69 2.10 0.93
C LYS A 183 -19.07 0.80 0.23
N ALA A 184 -20.21 0.24 0.63
CA ALA A 184 -20.80 -0.84 -0.14
C ALA A 184 -21.13 -0.32 -1.55
N SER A 185 -20.80 -1.11 -2.57
CA SER A 185 -21.34 -0.89 -3.91
C SER A 185 -22.85 -1.16 -3.84
N GLU A 186 -23.67 -0.14 -4.13
CA GLU A 186 -25.11 -0.30 -4.34
C GLU A 186 -25.40 -1.12 -5.61
#